data_AF-A0A229UL20-F1
#
_entry.id   AF-A0A229UL20-F1
#
_cell.length_a   1.000
_cell.length_b   1.000
_cell.length_c   1.000
_cell.angle_alpha   90.00
_cell.angle_beta   90.00
_cell.angle_gamma   90.00
#
_symmetry.space_group_name_H-M   'P 1'
#
loop_
_entity.id
_entity.type
_entity.pdbx_description
1 polymer ?
#
loop_
_entity_poly.entity_id
_entity_poly.type
_entity_poly.pdbx_seq_one_letter_code
_entity_poly.pdbx_strand_id
1 'polypeptide(L)'
;MEERLTEIFEKANEKFINDDLELLLSNVSERTLCGALMLHLNILVQNSEFADYKVDVEYNRNKNGKVKTSLKTIRGPQDIVVKINCDLIVHSRGNNIYQDNLIAIEMKKSNRKQEQKESDRYRLIALTKESYDDIWSFDGKTFPEHVCRYALGIYYEVNYKAQLINIEYYNKGYKFAEKEISFKSGGHTCTNFSQDQLWAQT
;
A
#
# COMPACT_ATOMS: atom_id res chain seq x y z
N MET A 1 -6.72 -13.92 4.08
CA MET A 1 -7.02 -12.47 4.00
C MET A 1 -6.07 -11.78 3.02
N GLU A 2 -4.75 -11.91 3.20
CA GLU A 2 -3.73 -11.38 2.27
C GLU A 2 -4.02 -11.72 0.80
N GLU A 3 -4.08 -13.01 0.44
CA GLU A 3 -4.36 -13.47 -0.94
C GLU A 3 -5.60 -12.78 -1.54
N ARG A 4 -6.65 -12.68 -0.75
CA ARG A 4 -7.91 -12.08 -1.17
C ARG A 4 -7.83 -10.57 -1.39
N LEU A 5 -7.09 -9.86 -0.54
CA LEU A 5 -6.83 -8.43 -0.72
C LEU A 5 -5.93 -8.19 -1.92
N THR A 6 -4.95 -9.07 -2.16
CA THR A 6 -4.11 -9.05 -3.36
C THR A 6 -4.97 -9.24 -4.60
N GLU A 7 -5.87 -10.23 -4.66
CA GLU A 7 -6.80 -10.40 -5.79
C GLU A 7 -7.65 -9.15 -6.07
N ILE A 8 -8.18 -8.51 -5.03
CA ILE A 8 -8.99 -7.30 -5.15
C ILE A 8 -8.15 -6.16 -5.72
N PHE A 9 -6.96 -5.93 -5.17
CA PHE A 9 -6.04 -4.92 -5.66
C PHE A 9 -5.65 -5.18 -7.12
N GLU A 10 -5.32 -6.42 -7.46
CA GLU A 10 -4.87 -6.78 -8.80
C GLU A 10 -5.92 -6.53 -9.87
N LYS A 11 -7.17 -6.90 -9.58
CA LYS A 11 -8.31 -6.61 -10.46
C LYS A 11 -8.60 -5.12 -10.57
N ALA A 12 -8.41 -4.36 -9.49
CA ALA A 12 -8.57 -2.90 -9.51
C ALA A 12 -7.46 -2.24 -10.33
N ASN A 13 -6.22 -2.72 -10.18
CA ASN A 13 -5.06 -2.25 -10.89
C ASN A 13 -5.16 -2.55 -12.39
N GLU A 14 -5.60 -3.76 -12.76
CA GLU A 14 -5.86 -4.12 -14.16
C GLU A 14 -6.89 -3.17 -14.80
N LYS A 15 -8.00 -2.89 -14.10
CA LYS A 15 -8.99 -1.90 -14.57
C LYS A 15 -8.41 -0.51 -14.70
N PHE A 16 -7.67 -0.05 -13.69
CA PHE A 16 -7.01 1.26 -13.71
C PHE A 16 -6.06 1.41 -14.91
N ILE A 17 -5.21 0.41 -15.17
CA ILE A 17 -4.26 0.49 -16.28
C ILE A 17 -5.01 0.48 -17.63
N ASN A 18 -6.09 -0.30 -17.76
CA ASN A 18 -6.88 -0.38 -18.99
C ASN A 18 -7.75 0.88 -19.24
N ASP A 19 -8.52 1.29 -18.24
CA ASP A 19 -9.54 2.32 -18.36
C ASP A 19 -8.96 3.74 -18.24
N ASP A 20 -7.87 3.90 -17.49
CA ASP A 20 -7.20 5.19 -17.22
C ASP A 20 -5.78 5.27 -17.82
N LEU A 21 -5.50 4.49 -18.88
CA LEU A 21 -4.20 4.47 -19.55
C LEU A 21 -3.70 5.88 -19.92
N GLU A 22 -4.58 6.77 -20.34
CA GLU A 22 -4.24 8.15 -20.70
C GLU A 22 -3.62 8.93 -19.54
N LEU A 23 -4.04 8.67 -18.29
CA LEU A 23 -3.44 9.30 -17.12
C LEU A 23 -1.98 8.84 -16.93
N LEU A 24 -1.72 7.54 -17.14
CA LEU A 24 -0.36 6.97 -17.14
C LEU A 24 0.48 7.46 -18.31
N LEU A 25 -0.10 7.75 -19.47
CA LEU A 25 0.66 8.30 -20.61
C LEU A 25 0.95 9.80 -20.45
N SER A 26 0.07 10.53 -19.76
CA SER A 26 0.17 11.98 -19.57
C SER A 26 1.11 12.42 -18.44
N ASN A 27 1.77 11.47 -17.76
CA ASN A 27 2.74 11.75 -16.68
C ASN A 27 2.20 12.69 -15.59
N VAL A 28 0.92 12.52 -15.23
CA VAL A 28 0.23 13.29 -14.19
C VAL A 28 0.83 13.06 -12.80
N SER A 29 0.37 13.81 -11.80
CA SER A 29 0.87 13.67 -10.43
C SER A 29 0.55 12.29 -9.81
N GLU A 30 1.38 11.83 -8.86
CA GLU A 30 1.13 10.59 -8.10
C GLU A 30 -0.25 10.61 -7.43
N ARG A 31 -0.69 11.77 -6.92
CA ARG A 31 -2.03 11.98 -6.35
C ARG A 31 -3.15 11.75 -7.36
N THR A 32 -2.97 12.19 -8.60
CA THR A 32 -3.95 11.98 -9.67
C THR A 32 -4.11 10.48 -9.98
N LEU A 33 -2.98 9.76 -10.09
CA LEU A 33 -3.00 8.31 -10.31
C LEU A 33 -3.62 7.56 -9.13
N CYS A 34 -3.31 7.95 -7.88
CA CYS A 34 -3.94 7.39 -6.69
C CYS A 34 -5.45 7.61 -6.68
N GLY A 35 -5.92 8.79 -7.08
CA GLY A 35 -7.35 9.10 -7.19
C GLY A 35 -8.06 8.21 -8.20
N ALA A 36 -7.45 7.95 -9.36
CA ALA A 36 -8.01 7.05 -10.37
C ALA A 36 -8.03 5.59 -9.88
N LEU A 37 -6.91 5.08 -9.36
CA LEU A 37 -6.84 3.73 -8.77
C LEU A 37 -7.84 3.54 -7.61
N MET A 38 -8.05 4.58 -6.79
CA MET A 38 -9.04 4.57 -5.69
C MET A 38 -10.45 4.25 -6.20
N LEU A 39 -10.86 4.79 -7.35
CA LEU A 39 -12.21 4.55 -7.89
C LEU A 39 -12.43 3.07 -8.19
N HIS A 40 -11.50 2.45 -8.90
CA HIS A 40 -11.54 1.01 -9.23
C HIS A 40 -11.47 0.14 -7.99
N LEU A 41 -10.57 0.47 -7.06
CA LEU A 41 -10.41 -0.26 -5.81
C LEU A 41 -11.66 -0.17 -4.95
N ASN A 42 -12.27 1.02 -4.83
CA ASN A 42 -13.48 1.21 -4.05
C ASN A 42 -14.66 0.40 -4.59
N ILE A 43 -14.84 0.32 -5.91
CA ILE A 43 -15.89 -0.51 -6.53
C ILE A 43 -15.70 -1.98 -6.13
N LEU A 44 -14.48 -2.51 -6.22
CA LEU A 44 -14.24 -3.92 -5.89
C LEU A 44 -14.35 -4.20 -4.38
N VAL A 45 -13.88 -3.30 -3.53
CA VAL A 45 -14.04 -3.39 -2.07
C VAL A 45 -15.52 -3.40 -1.68
N GLN A 46 -16.33 -2.49 -2.25
CA GLN A 46 -17.77 -2.41 -1.98
C GLN A 46 -18.55 -3.65 -2.42
N ASN A 47 -18.07 -4.36 -3.45
CA ASN A 47 -18.69 -5.58 -3.98
C ASN A 47 -18.04 -6.86 -3.43
N SER A 48 -17.41 -6.78 -2.25
CA SER A 48 -16.73 -7.90 -1.60
C SER A 48 -17.17 -8.06 -0.14
N GLU A 49 -16.58 -9.02 0.56
CA GLU A 49 -16.72 -9.18 2.01
C GLU A 49 -16.23 -7.97 2.83
N PHE A 50 -15.54 -7.01 2.20
CA PHE A 50 -15.03 -5.79 2.81
C PHE A 50 -15.92 -4.55 2.54
N ALA A 51 -17.19 -4.73 2.21
CA ALA A 51 -18.09 -3.63 1.81
C ALA A 51 -18.20 -2.48 2.83
N ASP A 52 -18.02 -2.77 4.12
CA ASP A 52 -18.05 -1.77 5.19
C ASP A 52 -16.76 -0.93 5.29
N TYR A 53 -15.68 -1.36 4.64
CA TYR A 53 -14.43 -0.60 4.57
C TYR A 53 -14.55 0.55 3.57
N LYS A 54 -13.59 1.48 3.67
CA LYS A 54 -13.51 2.70 2.86
C LYS A 54 -12.13 2.78 2.23
N VAL A 55 -12.08 3.31 1.02
CA VAL A 55 -10.85 3.59 0.30
C VAL A 55 -10.62 5.09 0.31
N ASP A 56 -9.52 5.55 0.92
CA ASP A 56 -9.25 6.98 1.12
C ASP A 56 -7.82 7.35 0.70
N VAL A 57 -7.68 8.43 -0.06
CA VAL A 57 -6.38 9.04 -0.45
C VAL A 57 -5.86 9.91 0.69
N GLU A 58 -4.57 9.79 1.02
CA GLU A 58 -3.87 10.60 2.04
C GLU A 58 -4.61 10.70 3.39
N TYR A 59 -5.34 9.65 3.79
CA TYR A 59 -6.13 9.70 5.02
C TYR A 59 -5.25 9.79 6.27
N ASN A 60 -5.51 10.80 7.09
CA ASN A 60 -4.70 11.10 8.27
C ASN A 60 -5.56 11.33 9.52
N ARG A 61 -6.69 10.62 9.68
CA ARG A 61 -7.56 10.72 10.87
C ARG A 61 -7.65 9.38 11.62
N ASN A 62 -7.96 9.43 12.92
CA ASN A 62 -8.25 8.28 13.80
C ASN A 62 -9.76 8.20 14.11
N LYS A 63 -10.17 7.16 14.84
CA LYS A 63 -11.49 7.09 15.47
C LYS A 63 -11.78 8.39 16.23
N ASN A 64 -12.91 9.02 15.97
CA ASN A 64 -13.34 10.35 16.45
C ASN A 64 -12.76 11.57 15.68
N GLY A 65 -12.20 11.39 14.49
CA GLY A 65 -11.81 12.51 13.61
C GLY A 65 -10.56 13.28 14.07
N LYS A 66 -9.86 12.81 15.10
CA LYS A 66 -8.55 13.34 15.52
C LYS A 66 -7.52 13.06 14.43
N VAL A 67 -6.60 13.99 14.19
CA VAL A 67 -5.47 13.75 13.27
C VAL A 67 -4.70 12.53 13.79
N LYS A 68 -4.32 11.62 12.89
CA LYS A 68 -3.28 10.60 13.11
C LYS A 68 -1.98 11.38 13.37
N THR A 69 -1.75 11.77 14.62
CA THR A 69 -0.63 12.63 14.98
C THR A 69 0.68 11.93 14.61
N SER A 70 1.26 12.50 13.55
CA SER A 70 2.63 12.58 13.10
C SER A 70 3.65 11.74 13.86
N LEU A 71 4.31 10.84 13.11
CA LEU A 71 5.57 10.17 13.45
C LEU A 71 5.44 9.09 14.55
N LYS A 72 5.42 7.83 14.12
CA LYS A 72 5.66 6.70 15.04
C LYS A 72 7.09 6.24 14.89
N THR A 73 7.84 6.28 15.98
CA THR A 73 9.14 5.62 16.04
C THR A 73 8.91 4.13 16.20
N ILE A 74 9.34 3.35 15.22
CA ILE A 74 9.41 1.89 15.35
C ILE A 74 10.82 1.57 15.81
N ARG A 75 10.95 1.05 17.04
CA ARG A 75 12.23 0.54 17.54
C ARG A 75 12.54 -0.77 16.82
N GLY A 76 13.39 -0.67 15.80
CA GLY A 76 14.26 -1.76 15.32
C GLY A 76 15.71 -1.36 15.54
N PRO A 77 16.71 -2.03 14.94
CA PRO A 77 18.14 -1.66 15.07
C PRO A 77 18.52 -0.22 14.67
N GLN A 78 17.55 0.65 14.30
CA GLN A 78 17.76 1.99 13.74
C GLN A 78 16.67 3.02 14.11
N ASP A 79 15.77 2.77 15.07
CA ASP A 79 14.76 3.74 15.53
C ASP A 79 14.05 4.55 14.40
N ILE A 80 13.44 3.83 13.45
CA ILE A 80 12.89 4.46 12.25
C ILE A 80 11.62 5.24 12.61
N VAL A 81 11.64 6.55 12.33
CA VAL A 81 10.47 7.40 12.45
C VAL A 81 9.60 7.28 11.20
N VAL A 82 8.45 6.64 11.33
CA VAL A 82 7.54 6.36 10.22
C VAL A 82 6.36 7.33 10.25
N LYS A 83 6.17 8.10 9.17
CA LYS A 83 4.95 8.88 8.96
C LYS A 83 3.80 7.92 8.69
N ILE A 84 2.63 8.10 9.30
CA ILE A 84 1.51 7.16 9.18
C ILE A 84 0.68 7.37 7.90
N ASN A 85 0.87 8.50 7.24
CA ASN A 85 0.09 8.91 6.09
C ASN A 85 0.62 8.21 4.84
N CYS A 86 -0.18 7.26 4.34
CA CYS A 86 0.08 6.61 3.05
C CYS A 86 -0.64 7.34 1.93
N ASP A 87 -0.21 7.11 0.69
CA ASP A 87 -0.82 7.72 -0.49
C ASP A 87 -2.27 7.25 -0.67
N LEU A 88 -2.55 5.96 -0.46
CA LEU A 88 -3.89 5.37 -0.55
C LEU A 88 -4.06 4.25 0.49
N ILE A 89 -5.22 4.21 1.16
CA ILE A 89 -5.52 3.17 2.16
C ILE A 89 -6.90 2.56 2.00
N VAL A 90 -7.06 1.31 2.45
CA VAL A 90 -8.34 0.63 2.67
C VAL A 90 -8.48 0.34 4.16
N HIS A 91 -9.52 0.86 4.80
CA HIS A 91 -9.69 0.81 6.26
C HIS A 91 -11.15 0.98 6.69
N SER A 92 -11.47 0.58 7.91
CA SER A 92 -12.83 0.63 8.45
C SER A 92 -13.20 2.00 9.05
N ARG A 93 -12.24 2.95 9.07
CA ARG A 93 -12.31 4.22 9.81
C ARG A 93 -12.51 4.04 11.32
N GLY A 94 -11.96 2.97 11.90
CA GLY A 94 -12.04 2.64 13.32
C GLY A 94 -13.33 1.92 13.76
N ASN A 95 -14.12 1.42 12.80
CA ASN A 95 -15.35 0.67 13.07
C ASN A 95 -15.09 -0.82 13.33
N ASN A 96 -14.02 -1.39 12.78
CA ASN A 96 -13.51 -2.72 13.11
C ASN A 96 -12.27 -2.59 13.99
N ILE A 97 -12.39 -3.00 15.25
CA ILE A 97 -11.30 -2.92 16.23
C ILE A 97 -10.22 -3.99 16.03
N TYR A 98 -10.58 -5.16 15.49
CA TYR A 98 -9.66 -6.29 15.34
C TYR A 98 -8.84 -6.18 14.05
N GLN A 99 -9.45 -5.67 12.99
CA GLN A 99 -8.81 -5.47 11.70
C GLN A 99 -9.27 -4.14 11.09
N ASP A 100 -8.76 -3.01 11.60
CA ASP A 100 -9.16 -1.69 11.07
C ASP A 100 -8.58 -1.43 9.69
N ASN A 101 -7.30 -1.77 9.51
CA ASN A 101 -6.50 -1.41 8.35
C ASN A 101 -6.32 -2.64 7.44
N LEU A 102 -6.76 -2.57 6.19
CA LEU A 102 -6.62 -3.69 5.24
C LEU A 102 -5.44 -3.49 4.30
N ILE A 103 -5.44 -2.42 3.52
CA ILE A 103 -4.44 -2.18 2.48
C ILE A 103 -3.79 -0.81 2.68
N ALA A 104 -2.46 -0.74 2.62
CA ALA A 104 -1.70 0.50 2.51
C ALA A 104 -0.94 0.49 1.17
N ILE A 105 -1.05 1.58 0.42
CA ILE A 105 -0.41 1.72 -0.89
C ILE A 105 0.47 2.98 -0.89
N GLU A 106 1.69 2.81 -1.36
CA GLU A 106 2.63 3.87 -1.68
C GLU A 106 2.87 3.97 -3.17
N MET A 107 2.70 5.16 -3.73
CA MET A 107 2.85 5.40 -5.15
C MET A 107 3.96 6.39 -5.44
N LYS A 108 4.92 5.99 -6.27
CA LYS A 108 6.06 6.83 -6.64
C LYS A 108 6.37 6.78 -8.12
N LYS A 109 6.86 7.90 -8.64
CA LYS A 109 7.54 7.90 -9.94
C LYS A 109 8.98 7.41 -9.79
N SER A 110 9.48 6.68 -10.77
CA SER A 110 10.83 6.07 -10.68
C SER A 110 11.98 7.08 -10.66
N ASN A 111 11.73 8.32 -11.11
CA ASN A 111 12.70 9.42 -11.10
C ASN A 111 12.83 10.12 -9.74
N ARG A 112 12.09 9.67 -8.71
CA ARG A 112 12.24 10.17 -7.33
C ARG A 112 13.56 9.67 -6.73
N LYS A 113 14.05 10.40 -5.73
CA LYS A 113 15.31 10.07 -5.04
C LYS A 113 15.19 8.69 -4.38
N GLN A 114 16.24 7.88 -4.47
CA GLN A 114 16.25 6.53 -3.89
C GLN A 114 15.90 6.55 -2.40
N GLU A 115 16.42 7.51 -1.63
CA GLU A 115 16.11 7.69 -0.20
C GLU A 115 14.60 7.81 0.09
N GLN A 116 13.86 8.50 -0.78
CA GLN A 116 12.40 8.64 -0.65
C GLN A 116 11.72 7.29 -0.91
N LYS A 117 12.15 6.58 -1.95
CA LYS A 117 11.62 5.26 -2.30
C LYS A 117 11.90 4.22 -1.20
N GLU A 118 13.08 4.23 -0.61
CA GLU A 118 13.41 3.38 0.54
C GLU A 118 12.58 3.74 1.78
N SER A 119 12.37 5.04 2.04
CA SER A 119 11.53 5.48 3.15
C SER A 119 10.09 4.93 3.04
N ASP A 120 9.54 4.89 1.83
CA ASP A 120 8.21 4.34 1.56
C ASP A 120 8.17 2.81 1.78
N ARG A 121 9.21 2.08 1.35
CA ARG A 121 9.33 0.63 1.60
C ARG A 121 9.46 0.31 3.09
N TYR A 122 10.34 1.01 3.81
CA TYR A 122 10.48 0.84 5.26
C TYR A 122 9.18 1.11 6.00
N ARG A 123 8.38 2.04 5.48
CA ARG A 123 7.07 2.35 6.02
C ARG A 123 6.04 1.25 5.78
N LEU A 124 6.03 0.60 4.61
CA LEU A 124 5.16 -0.55 4.37
C LEU A 124 5.55 -1.76 5.22
N ILE A 125 6.85 -2.02 5.36
CA ILE A 125 7.39 -3.01 6.32
C ILE A 125 6.86 -2.69 7.72
N ALA A 126 7.04 -1.44 8.14
CA ALA A 126 6.59 -0.95 9.43
C ALA A 126 5.09 -1.13 9.66
N LEU A 127 4.25 -0.85 8.67
CA LEU A 127 2.78 -0.85 8.77
C LEU A 127 2.16 -2.25 8.72
N THR A 128 2.86 -3.23 8.17
CA THR A 128 2.37 -4.60 7.97
C THR A 128 2.83 -5.60 9.04
N LYS A 129 3.68 -5.19 10.00
CA LYS A 129 4.07 -6.06 11.13
C LYS A 129 2.87 -6.50 11.96
N GLU A 130 2.88 -7.76 12.41
CA GLU A 130 1.81 -8.35 13.22
C GLU A 130 1.85 -7.89 14.68
N SER A 131 3.03 -7.93 15.30
CA SER A 131 3.24 -7.48 16.67
C SER A 131 4.07 -6.20 16.71
N TYR A 132 3.76 -5.42 17.73
CA TYR A 132 4.38 -4.13 18.00
C TYR A 132 4.74 -4.03 19.47
N ASP A 133 5.25 -5.14 20.00
CA ASP A 133 5.57 -5.30 21.43
C ASP A 133 6.59 -4.25 21.90
N ASP A 134 7.33 -3.64 20.95
CA ASP A 134 8.31 -2.56 21.17
C ASP A 134 7.87 -1.17 20.66
N ILE A 135 6.62 -0.96 20.21
CA ILE A 135 6.17 0.35 19.72
C ILE A 135 5.45 1.15 20.79
N TRP A 136 6.05 2.28 21.13
CA TRP A 136 5.43 3.31 21.95
C TRP A 136 4.85 4.40 21.05
N SER A 137 3.58 4.76 21.28
CA SER A 137 3.02 5.99 20.70
C SER A 137 3.74 7.20 21.27
N PHE A 138 4.17 8.15 20.42
CA PHE A 138 4.85 9.37 20.86
C PHE A 138 4.02 10.19 21.87
N ASP A 139 2.69 10.08 21.83
CA ASP A 139 1.76 10.76 22.74
C ASP A 139 1.41 9.95 24.01
N GLY A 140 1.93 8.73 24.16
CA GLY A 140 1.62 7.79 25.25
C GLY A 140 0.13 7.42 25.39
N LYS A 141 -0.72 7.74 24.41
CA LYS A 141 -2.19 7.66 24.51
C LYS A 141 -2.87 6.93 23.36
N THR A 142 -2.29 6.97 22.15
CA THR A 142 -2.90 6.36 20.96
C THR A 142 -2.38 4.94 20.74
N PHE A 143 -3.22 3.92 20.90
CA PHE A 143 -2.82 2.53 20.68
C PHE A 143 -2.12 2.35 19.32
N PRO A 144 -0.95 1.66 19.26
CA PRO A 144 -0.24 1.34 18.03
C PRO A 144 -1.13 0.68 16.97
N GLU A 145 -2.07 -0.14 17.44
CA GLU A 145 -2.95 -1.04 16.70
C GLU A 145 -3.86 -0.35 15.67
N HIS A 146 -4.42 0.83 15.97
CA HIS A 146 -5.34 1.54 15.05
C HIS A 146 -4.65 2.25 13.87
N VAL A 147 -3.33 2.19 13.83
CA VAL A 147 -2.50 2.91 12.86
C VAL A 147 -1.67 1.94 12.02
N CYS A 148 -1.57 0.71 12.49
CA CYS A 148 -0.68 -0.32 12.00
C CYS A 148 -1.50 -1.60 11.72
N ARG A 149 -0.83 -2.75 11.52
CA ARG A 149 -1.47 -4.04 11.20
C ARG A 149 -2.28 -4.01 9.90
N TYR A 150 -1.78 -3.27 8.92
CA TYR A 150 -2.29 -3.42 7.56
C TYR A 150 -2.05 -4.88 7.13
N ALA A 151 -3.12 -5.53 6.68
CA ALA A 151 -3.05 -6.91 6.21
C ALA A 151 -2.26 -7.04 4.90
N LEU A 152 -2.15 -5.96 4.13
CA LEU A 152 -1.39 -5.89 2.87
C LEU A 152 -0.77 -4.50 2.69
N GLY A 153 0.53 -4.46 2.38
CA GLY A 153 1.25 -3.27 1.96
C GLY A 153 1.65 -3.39 0.49
N ILE A 154 1.57 -2.29 -0.28
CA ILE A 154 1.85 -2.29 -1.71
C ILE A 154 2.72 -1.08 -2.05
N TYR A 155 3.90 -1.33 -2.60
CA TYR A 155 4.72 -0.29 -3.21
C TYR A 155 4.49 -0.29 -4.72
N TYR A 156 4.16 0.86 -5.30
CA TYR A 156 3.75 1.02 -6.69
C TYR A 156 4.62 2.07 -7.38
N GLU A 157 5.61 1.63 -8.15
CA GLU A 157 6.59 2.49 -8.81
C GLU A 157 6.34 2.58 -10.32
N VAL A 158 6.02 3.79 -10.81
CA VAL A 158 5.77 4.04 -12.23
C VAL A 158 7.05 4.52 -12.93
N ASN A 159 7.55 3.72 -13.86
CA ASN A 159 8.68 4.03 -14.72
C ASN A 159 8.22 4.45 -16.12
N TYR A 160 8.06 5.76 -16.32
CA TYR A 160 7.65 6.35 -17.60
C TYR A 160 8.65 6.14 -18.73
N LYS A 161 9.95 6.05 -18.42
CA LYS A 161 10.99 5.85 -19.45
C LYS A 161 10.89 4.44 -20.05
N ALA A 162 10.58 3.46 -19.22
CA ALA A 162 10.45 2.07 -19.64
C ALA A 162 9.00 1.66 -19.97
N GLN A 163 8.03 2.49 -19.60
CA GLN A 163 6.59 2.16 -19.64
C GLN A 163 6.27 0.90 -18.83
N LEU A 164 6.82 0.84 -17.62
CA LEU A 164 6.70 -0.28 -16.69
C LEU A 164 6.23 0.22 -15.33
N ILE A 165 5.37 -0.56 -14.68
CA ILE A 165 4.96 -0.41 -13.30
C ILE A 165 5.61 -1.56 -12.53
N ASN A 166 6.42 -1.22 -11.55
CA ASN A 166 6.97 -2.18 -10.59
C ASN A 166 6.09 -2.19 -9.34
N ILE A 167 5.64 -3.37 -8.93
CA ILE A 167 4.77 -3.55 -7.77
C ILE A 167 5.43 -4.51 -6.79
N GLU A 168 5.57 -4.11 -5.54
CA GLU A 168 6.08 -4.94 -4.46
C GLU A 168 4.99 -5.15 -3.41
N TYR A 169 4.87 -6.35 -2.88
CA TYR A 169 3.85 -6.73 -1.91
C TYR A 169 4.46 -7.08 -0.56
N TYR A 170 3.85 -6.56 0.51
CA TYR A 170 4.32 -6.64 1.88
C TYR A 170 3.24 -7.23 2.78
N ASN A 171 3.63 -8.17 3.64
CA ASN A 171 2.81 -8.66 4.75
C ASN A 171 3.73 -9.03 5.92
N LYS A 172 3.24 -8.92 7.15
CA LYS A 172 3.93 -9.32 8.39
C LYS A 172 5.31 -8.65 8.55
N GLY A 173 5.53 -7.51 7.90
CA GLY A 173 6.77 -6.76 7.93
C GLY A 173 7.85 -7.21 6.95
N TYR A 174 7.51 -7.96 5.91
CA TYR A 174 8.46 -8.37 4.87
C TYR A 174 7.84 -8.29 3.48
N LYS A 175 8.69 -8.03 2.48
CA LYS A 175 8.33 -8.17 1.06
C LYS A 175 8.21 -9.67 0.75
N PHE A 176 7.05 -10.11 0.28
CA PHE A 176 6.83 -11.52 -0.06
C PHE A 176 6.68 -11.77 -1.56
N ALA A 177 6.40 -10.73 -2.35
CA ALA A 177 6.30 -10.82 -3.80
C ALA A 177 6.66 -9.49 -4.48
N GLU A 178 7.06 -9.57 -5.74
CA GLU A 178 7.21 -8.42 -6.63
C GLU A 178 6.84 -8.82 -8.06
N LYS A 179 6.44 -7.83 -8.86
CA LYS A 179 6.15 -8.03 -10.28
C LYS A 179 6.29 -6.74 -11.08
N GLU A 180 6.35 -6.91 -12.39
CA GLU A 180 6.41 -5.81 -13.34
C GLU A 180 5.28 -5.91 -14.37
N ILE A 181 4.64 -4.79 -14.67
CA ILE A 181 3.55 -4.69 -15.66
C ILE A 181 3.89 -3.62 -16.69
N SER A 182 3.72 -3.92 -17.98
CA SER A 182 3.85 -2.90 -19.02
C SER A 182 2.56 -2.13 -19.28
N PHE A 183 2.65 -0.81 -19.35
CA PHE A 183 1.55 0.07 -19.75
C PHE A 183 1.87 0.74 -21.10
N LYS A 184 1.36 0.16 -22.20
CA LYS A 184 1.61 0.64 -23.56
C LYS A 184 0.29 0.89 -24.29
N SER A 185 0.33 1.82 -25.24
CA SER A 185 -0.74 1.99 -26.22
C SER A 185 -0.84 0.71 -27.06
N GLY A 186 -1.95 -0.04 -26.92
CA GLY A 186 -2.19 -1.28 -27.70
C GLY A 186 -2.38 -2.58 -26.91
N GLY A 187 -2.55 -2.53 -25.58
CA GLY A 187 -2.86 -3.69 -24.72
C GLY A 187 -1.71 -4.07 -23.78
N HIS A 188 -2.04 -4.60 -22.59
CA HIS A 188 -1.08 -4.96 -21.55
C HIS A 188 -0.62 -6.40 -21.66
N THR A 189 0.69 -6.63 -21.55
CA THR A 189 1.28 -7.96 -21.36
C THR A 189 1.84 -8.04 -19.95
N CYS A 190 1.29 -8.93 -19.11
CA CYS A 190 1.89 -9.31 -17.83
C CYS A 190 3.06 -10.26 -18.07
N THR A 191 4.22 -9.98 -17.50
CA THR A 191 5.36 -10.90 -17.42
C THR A 191 5.57 -11.31 -15.96
N ASN A 192 5.27 -12.56 -15.64
CA ASN A 192 5.46 -13.25 -14.34
C ASN A 192 6.77 -14.07 -14.41
N PHE A 193 7.55 -14.45 -13.38
CA PHE A 193 7.57 -14.41 -11.91
C PHE A 193 9.06 -14.57 -11.53
N SER A 194 9.55 -13.98 -10.43
CA SER A 194 10.71 -14.53 -9.68
C SER A 194 10.17 -15.18 -8.42
N GLN A 195 10.09 -16.51 -8.44
CA GLN A 195 9.70 -17.32 -7.30
C GLN A 195 10.95 -18.03 -6.81
N ASP A 196 11.80 -17.31 -6.07
CA ASP A 196 12.95 -17.92 -5.39
C ASP A 196 12.74 -17.92 -3.88
N GLN A 197 12.88 -19.13 -3.34
CA GLN A 197 12.96 -19.55 -1.92
C GLN A 197 11.64 -19.80 -1.17
N LEU A 198 10.96 -20.87 -1.56
CA LEU A 198 10.46 -21.87 -0.61
C LEU A 198 10.90 -23.26 -1.09
N TRP A 199 11.39 -24.08 -0.15
CA TRP A 199 11.84 -25.48 -0.29
C TRP A 199 13.30 -25.76 -0.72
N ALA A 200 14.23 -25.58 0.23
CA ALA A 200 15.33 -26.52 0.44
C ALA A 200 15.32 -26.86 1.95
N GLN A 201 14.51 -27.84 2.36
CA GLN A 201 14.84 -29.25 2.58
C GLN A 201 15.28 -29.55 4.02
N THR A 202 14.51 -30.48 4.62
CA THR A 202 14.72 -31.30 5.84
C THR A 202 14.74 -30.61 7.19
#